data_AF-A0AAV9CDC6-F1
#
_entry.id   AF-A0AAV9CDC6-F1
#
_cell.length_a   1.000
_cell.length_b   1.000
_cell.length_c   1.000
_cell.angle_alpha   90.00
_cell.angle_beta   90.00
_cell.angle_gamma   90.00
#
_symmetry.space_group_name_H-M   'P 1'
#
loop_
_entity.id
_entity.type
_entity.pdbx_description
1 polymer ?
#
loop_
_entity_poly.entity_id
_entity_poly.type
_entity_poly.pdbx_seq_one_letter_code
_entity_poly.pdbx_strand_id
1 'polypeptide(L)'
;METSLSFRSTTTSPFTTTTTTTKTLTLRRPPRTLTIRSAISRAKKEQTIETVKQQLENCHLIAGIRYKGLTVKQLQDLRRSLPDSVKLVVAKNTLVYKAVEGTPWEALKPCMTGMNAWLFVHTEEIPAALKPYRAFQKERKLEDNDFSGAVFEGSFYAPEEFKKLESLPSRAEVYGKVLGALQSPAGAILGALQAPARDLVLVLNAYVKKLEEEEAAAR
;
A
#
# COMPACT_ATOMS: atom_id res chain seq x y z
N MET A 1 18.82 -110.97 -47.18
CA MET A 1 18.25 -109.62 -47.31
C MET A 1 19.36 -108.65 -46.91
N GLU A 2 20.19 -108.30 -47.88
CA GLU A 2 20.22 -106.96 -48.52
C GLU A 2 21.09 -105.99 -47.69
N THR A 3 22.38 -105.86 -48.03
CA THR A 3 22.97 -104.82 -48.90
C THR A 3 22.84 -103.41 -48.33
N SER A 4 23.95 -102.78 -47.95
CA SER A 4 24.59 -101.73 -48.77
C SER A 4 25.72 -101.03 -48.00
N LEU A 5 26.87 -101.00 -48.68
CA LEU A 5 27.99 -100.09 -48.48
C LEU A 5 27.55 -98.63 -48.38
N SER A 6 28.31 -97.79 -47.67
CA SER A 6 28.94 -96.60 -48.29
C SER A 6 29.76 -95.82 -47.26
N PHE A 7 31.04 -95.72 -47.57
CA PHE A 7 32.04 -94.84 -46.97
C PHE A 7 31.95 -93.48 -47.67
N ARG A 8 31.94 -92.36 -46.93
CA ARG A 8 32.51 -91.09 -47.42
C ARG A 8 32.84 -90.11 -46.30
N SER A 9 34.06 -89.60 -46.44
CA SER A 9 34.77 -88.52 -45.74
C SER A 9 33.99 -87.21 -45.61
N THR A 10 34.32 -86.37 -44.61
CA THR A 10 35.15 -85.16 -44.77
C THR A 10 35.28 -84.34 -43.47
N THR A 11 36.54 -84.04 -43.15
CA THR A 11 37.17 -82.83 -42.58
C THR A 11 36.32 -81.58 -42.30
N THR A 12 36.79 -80.77 -41.31
CA THR A 12 36.60 -79.29 -41.11
C THR A 12 35.62 -78.95 -39.97
N SER A 13 35.87 -78.16 -38.92
CA SER A 13 37.02 -77.42 -38.35
C SER A 13 36.69 -77.09 -36.86
N PRO A 14 37.68 -76.79 -36.00
CA PRO A 14 37.44 -76.35 -34.63
C PRO A 14 37.54 -74.81 -34.53
N PHE A 15 36.55 -74.06 -34.99
CA PHE A 15 36.47 -72.63 -34.69
C PHE A 15 35.05 -72.10 -34.90
N THR A 16 34.25 -72.08 -33.83
CA THR A 16 33.03 -71.28 -33.78
C THR A 16 33.30 -70.15 -32.81
N THR A 17 33.71 -69.01 -33.35
CA THR A 17 33.87 -67.75 -32.61
C THR A 17 32.50 -67.34 -32.08
N THR A 18 32.32 -67.36 -30.77
CA THR A 18 31.19 -66.70 -30.11
C THR A 18 31.29 -65.20 -30.37
N THR A 19 30.50 -64.70 -31.30
CA THR A 19 30.31 -63.25 -31.51
C THR A 19 29.55 -62.69 -30.31
N THR A 20 30.27 -62.14 -29.35
CA THR A 20 29.73 -61.27 -28.31
C THR A 20 29.01 -60.11 -28.99
N THR A 21 27.68 -60.18 -29.02
CA THR A 21 26.85 -59.04 -29.42
C THR A 21 26.90 -58.04 -28.28
N THR A 22 27.86 -57.12 -28.33
CA THR A 22 27.90 -55.94 -27.46
C THR A 22 26.68 -55.09 -27.82
N LYS A 23 25.61 -55.29 -27.06
CA LYS A 23 24.40 -54.47 -27.11
C LYS A 23 24.81 -53.05 -26.72
N THR A 24 25.02 -52.18 -27.71
CA THR A 24 25.29 -50.77 -27.49
C THR A 24 24.14 -50.18 -26.68
N LEU A 25 24.37 -50.02 -25.38
CA LEU A 25 23.47 -49.32 -24.47
C LEU A 25 23.46 -47.86 -24.90
N THR A 26 22.50 -47.50 -25.75
CA THR A 26 22.19 -46.11 -26.00
C THR A 26 21.67 -45.51 -24.69
N LEU A 27 22.55 -44.77 -24.00
CA LEU A 27 22.20 -43.90 -22.88
C LEU A 27 21.15 -42.90 -23.38
N ARG A 28 19.88 -43.26 -23.28
CA ARG A 28 18.76 -42.31 -23.43
C ARG A 28 18.93 -41.26 -22.34
N ARG A 29 19.39 -40.07 -22.72
CA ARG A 29 19.44 -38.93 -21.82
C ARG A 29 18.04 -38.75 -21.19
N PRO A 30 17.91 -38.68 -19.86
CA PRO A 30 16.62 -38.44 -19.25
C PRO A 30 16.07 -37.10 -19.77
N PRO A 31 14.73 -36.97 -19.91
CA PRO A 31 14.14 -35.72 -20.32
C PRO A 31 14.58 -34.63 -19.36
N ARG A 32 15.19 -33.56 -19.89
CA ARG A 32 15.58 -32.40 -19.09
C ARG A 32 14.31 -31.76 -18.56
N THR A 33 13.90 -32.10 -17.35
CA THR A 33 12.83 -31.37 -16.64
C THR A 33 13.30 -29.93 -16.46
N LEU A 34 12.62 -29.01 -17.12
CA LEU A 34 12.82 -27.57 -16.94
C LEU A 34 12.32 -27.18 -15.55
N THR A 35 13.15 -27.39 -14.52
CA THR A 35 12.90 -26.84 -13.19
C THR A 35 13.06 -25.33 -13.24
N ILE A 36 11.96 -24.60 -13.07
CA ILE A 36 11.96 -23.14 -12.93
C ILE A 36 12.68 -22.79 -11.62
N ARG A 37 13.97 -22.43 -11.70
CA ARG A 37 14.80 -22.15 -10.53
C ARG A 37 14.58 -20.76 -9.92
N SER A 38 14.01 -19.82 -10.66
CA SER A 38 13.85 -18.41 -10.25
C SER A 38 12.50 -18.08 -9.62
N ALA A 39 11.56 -19.03 -9.57
CA ALA A 39 10.24 -18.77 -9.00
C ALA A 39 10.29 -18.78 -7.46
N ILE A 40 9.59 -17.82 -6.84
CA ILE A 40 9.42 -17.79 -5.39
C ILE A 40 8.61 -19.03 -4.96
N SER A 41 9.13 -19.76 -3.97
CA SER A 41 8.48 -20.95 -3.40
C SER A 41 7.14 -20.60 -2.73
N ARG A 42 6.26 -21.60 -2.54
CA ARG A 42 4.98 -21.40 -1.84
C ARG A 42 5.19 -20.94 -0.41
N ALA A 43 6.09 -21.60 0.32
CA ALA A 43 6.48 -21.22 1.68
C ALA A 43 6.92 -19.75 1.80
N LYS A 44 7.75 -19.24 0.87
CA LYS A 44 8.20 -17.83 0.91
C LYS A 44 7.05 -16.85 0.60
N LYS A 45 6.09 -17.25 -0.24
CA LYS A 45 4.87 -16.46 -0.49
C LYS A 45 3.97 -16.41 0.73
N GLU A 46 3.83 -17.52 1.45
CA GLU A 46 3.07 -17.60 2.71
C GLU A 46 3.70 -16.68 3.78
N GLN A 47 5.02 -16.73 3.98
CA GLN A 47 5.74 -15.80 4.86
C GLN A 47 5.54 -14.34 4.48
N THR A 48 5.50 -14.04 3.17
CA THR A 48 5.23 -12.69 2.68
C THR A 48 3.79 -12.26 3.02
N ILE A 49 2.82 -13.16 2.88
CA ILE A 49 1.42 -12.90 3.25
C ILE A 49 1.32 -12.63 4.74
N GLU A 50 1.97 -13.42 5.59
CA GLU A 50 2.02 -13.22 7.04
C GLU A 50 2.62 -11.86 7.41
N THR A 51 3.74 -11.48 6.76
CA THR A 51 4.38 -10.18 6.99
C THR A 51 3.45 -9.03 6.61
N VAL A 52 2.72 -9.16 5.50
CA VAL A 52 1.73 -8.16 5.09
C VAL A 52 0.55 -8.13 6.06
N LYS A 53 0.07 -9.27 6.55
CA LYS A 53 -0.98 -9.33 7.58
C LYS A 53 -0.58 -8.62 8.88
N GLN A 54 0.65 -8.84 9.36
CA GLN A 54 1.19 -8.11 10.51
C GLN A 54 1.26 -6.60 10.28
N GLN A 55 1.57 -6.17 9.05
CA GLN A 55 1.56 -4.76 8.70
C GLN A 55 0.14 -4.19 8.65
N LEU A 56 -0.83 -4.99 8.20
CA LEU A 56 -2.25 -4.63 8.16
C LEU A 56 -2.83 -4.47 9.56
N GLU A 57 -2.58 -5.40 10.48
CA GLU A 57 -3.08 -5.34 11.87
C GLU A 57 -2.67 -4.06 12.60
N ASN A 58 -1.45 -3.56 12.33
CA ASN A 58 -0.91 -2.36 12.94
C ASN A 58 -1.16 -1.09 12.12
N CYS A 59 -1.98 -1.13 11.07
CA CYS A 59 -2.22 0.04 10.22
C CYS A 59 -3.64 0.59 10.38
N HIS A 60 -3.75 1.91 10.37
CA HIS A 60 -5.04 2.60 10.40
C HIS A 60 -5.51 3.01 9.01
N LEU A 61 -4.55 3.23 8.10
CA LEU A 61 -4.81 3.65 6.72
C LEU A 61 -3.93 2.87 5.74
N ILE A 62 -4.55 2.49 4.62
CA ILE A 62 -3.90 1.86 3.48
C ILE A 62 -4.13 2.74 2.25
N ALA A 63 -3.07 3.08 1.53
CA ALA A 63 -3.20 3.77 0.24
C ALA A 63 -2.65 2.91 -0.90
N GLY A 64 -3.42 2.81 -1.99
CA GLY A 64 -3.04 2.11 -3.21
C GLY A 64 -2.53 3.09 -4.27
N ILE A 65 -1.26 2.94 -4.66
CA ILE A 65 -0.56 3.83 -5.59
C ILE A 65 -0.21 3.06 -6.86
N ARG A 66 -0.61 3.55 -8.04
CA ARG A 66 -0.11 2.97 -9.29
C ARG A 66 1.24 3.56 -9.67
N TYR A 67 2.21 2.70 -9.92
CA TYR A 67 3.58 3.12 -10.21
C TYR A 67 4.03 2.76 -11.64
N LYS A 68 3.35 3.31 -12.66
CA LYS A 68 3.80 3.16 -14.06
C LYS A 68 4.75 4.29 -14.44
N GLY A 69 5.85 3.97 -15.13
CA GLY A 69 6.77 4.98 -15.65
C GLY A 69 7.68 5.66 -14.61
N LEU A 70 7.79 5.12 -13.40
CA LEU A 70 8.65 5.68 -12.35
C LEU A 70 10.08 5.14 -12.43
N THR A 71 11.04 6.05 -12.35
CA THR A 71 12.47 5.70 -12.23
C THR A 71 12.82 5.28 -10.80
N VAL A 72 13.87 4.48 -10.64
CA VAL A 72 14.33 4.02 -9.32
C VAL A 72 14.72 5.18 -8.41
N LYS A 73 15.33 6.24 -8.98
CA LYS A 73 15.70 7.45 -8.25
C LYS A 73 14.47 8.14 -7.63
N GLN A 74 13.40 8.27 -8.41
CA GLN A 74 12.14 8.86 -7.93
C GLN A 74 11.50 8.01 -6.84
N LEU A 75 11.55 6.68 -6.96
CA LEU A 75 11.04 5.78 -5.92
C LEU A 75 11.87 5.88 -4.62
N GLN A 76 13.17 6.15 -4.74
CA GLN A 76 14.05 6.38 -3.60
C GLN A 76 13.79 7.73 -2.94
N ASP A 77 13.58 8.78 -3.73
CA ASP A 77 13.20 10.10 -3.22
C ASP A 77 11.84 10.05 -2.51
N LEU A 78 10.87 9.30 -3.05
CA LEU A 78 9.59 9.06 -2.39
C LEU A 78 9.75 8.31 -1.06
N ARG A 79 10.63 7.30 -1.00
CA ARG A 79 10.92 6.62 0.27
C ARG A 79 11.59 7.51 1.32
N ARG A 80 12.35 8.52 0.89
CA ARG A 80 13.00 9.49 1.78
C ARG A 80 12.07 10.58 2.27
N SER A 81 11.08 10.95 1.46
CA SER A 81 10.09 11.98 1.83
C SER A 81 8.99 11.44 2.73
N LEU A 82 8.81 10.13 2.76
CA LEU A 82 7.92 9.46 3.70
C LEU A 82 8.56 9.40 5.09
N PRO A 83 7.80 9.68 6.16
CA PRO A 83 8.28 9.52 7.54
C PRO A 83 8.44 8.03 7.89
N ASP A 84 9.31 7.73 8.85
CA ASP A 84 9.60 6.34 9.30
C ASP A 84 8.37 5.58 9.79
N SER A 85 7.31 6.29 10.17
CA SER A 85 6.01 5.74 10.56
C SER A 85 5.21 5.14 9.40
N VAL A 86 5.63 5.39 8.16
CA VAL A 86 4.93 4.95 6.95
C VAL A 86 5.78 3.95 6.19
N LYS A 87 5.23 2.75 5.95
CA LYS A 87 5.90 1.70 5.19
C LYS A 87 5.35 1.61 3.78
N LEU A 88 6.22 1.81 2.79
CA LEU A 88 5.92 1.58 1.38
C LEU A 88 6.33 0.16 0.97
N VAL A 89 5.34 -0.68 0.64
CA VAL A 89 5.54 -2.06 0.22
C VAL A 89 4.95 -2.30 -1.15
N VAL A 90 5.78 -2.82 -2.05
CA VAL A 90 5.34 -3.26 -3.37
C VAL A 90 5.06 -4.76 -3.29
N ALA A 91 3.80 -5.14 -3.43
CA ALA A 91 3.38 -6.54 -3.30
C ALA A 91 2.46 -6.95 -4.45
N LYS A 92 2.54 -8.23 -4.84
CA LYS A 92 1.67 -8.80 -5.87
C LYS A 92 0.21 -8.76 -5.39
N ASN A 93 -0.69 -8.34 -6.27
CA ASN A 93 -2.11 -8.16 -5.96
C ASN A 93 -2.75 -9.42 -5.37
N THR A 94 -2.42 -10.60 -5.89
CA THR A 94 -2.96 -11.87 -5.38
C THR A 94 -2.48 -12.21 -3.95
N LEU A 95 -1.31 -11.72 -3.53
CA LEU A 95 -0.83 -11.90 -2.16
C LEU A 95 -1.57 -10.97 -1.21
N VAL A 96 -1.79 -9.72 -1.63
CA VAL A 96 -2.54 -8.74 -0.85
C VAL A 96 -4.00 -9.12 -0.73
N TYR A 97 -4.60 -9.63 -1.81
CA TYR A 97 -5.95 -10.17 -1.80
C TYR A 97 -6.13 -11.24 -0.71
N LYS A 98 -5.21 -12.22 -0.63
CA LYS A 98 -5.21 -13.24 0.44
C LYS A 98 -4.88 -12.71 1.84
N ALA A 99 -4.16 -11.59 1.92
CA ALA A 99 -3.85 -10.94 3.20
C ALA A 99 -5.06 -10.17 3.74
N VAL A 100 -5.86 -9.59 2.84
CA VAL A 100 -7.02 -8.74 3.14
C VAL A 100 -8.30 -9.57 3.35
N GLU A 101 -8.43 -10.75 2.72
CA GLU A 101 -9.53 -11.69 3.00
C GLU A 101 -9.61 -12.01 4.51
N GLY A 102 -10.75 -11.68 5.13
CA GLY A 102 -10.96 -11.86 6.57
C GLY A 102 -10.59 -10.67 7.45
N THR A 103 -10.26 -9.51 6.87
CA THR A 103 -9.99 -8.25 7.59
C THR A 103 -11.02 -7.17 7.21
N PRO A 104 -11.22 -6.11 8.01
CA PRO A 104 -12.13 -5.01 7.66
C PRO A 104 -11.76 -4.26 6.38
N TRP A 105 -10.60 -4.54 5.78
CA TRP A 105 -10.10 -3.87 4.57
C TRP A 105 -10.56 -4.51 3.25
N GLU A 106 -11.55 -5.42 3.25
CA GLU A 106 -12.06 -6.07 2.04
C GLU A 106 -12.58 -5.08 0.97
N ALA A 107 -12.96 -3.87 1.38
CA ALA A 107 -13.34 -2.79 0.48
C ALA A 107 -12.22 -2.38 -0.52
N LEU A 108 -10.99 -2.86 -0.33
CA LEU A 108 -9.84 -2.59 -1.19
C LEU A 108 -9.77 -3.46 -2.46
N LYS A 109 -10.56 -4.54 -2.55
CA LYS A 109 -10.59 -5.47 -3.69
C LYS A 109 -10.66 -4.78 -5.08
N PRO A 110 -11.52 -3.79 -5.35
CA PRO A 110 -11.58 -3.13 -6.66
C PRO A 110 -10.32 -2.34 -7.02
N CYS A 111 -9.56 -1.85 -6.04
CA CYS A 111 -8.32 -1.11 -6.27
C CYS A 111 -7.15 -2.01 -6.63
N MET A 112 -7.28 -3.33 -6.44
CA MET A 112 -6.22 -4.32 -6.68
C MET A 112 -6.02 -4.66 -8.16
N THR A 113 -6.45 -3.79 -9.08
CA THR A 113 -6.25 -3.97 -10.53
C THR A 113 -5.06 -3.15 -11.04
N GLY A 114 -4.12 -3.79 -11.72
CA GLY A 114 -2.95 -3.14 -12.30
C GLY A 114 -1.70 -3.21 -11.41
N MET A 115 -0.75 -2.30 -11.63
CA MET A 115 0.51 -2.26 -10.88
C MET A 115 0.36 -1.42 -9.62
N ASN A 116 0.26 -2.06 -8.45
CA ASN A 116 0.00 -1.36 -7.21
C ASN A 116 1.17 -1.44 -6.22
N ALA A 117 1.51 -0.30 -5.66
CA ALA A 117 2.30 -0.16 -4.44
C ALA A 117 1.36 0.19 -3.30
N TRP A 118 1.58 -0.42 -2.14
CA TRP A 118 0.77 -0.23 -0.95
C TRP A 118 1.54 0.62 0.05
N LEU A 119 0.86 1.63 0.57
CA LEU A 119 1.35 2.48 1.64
C LEU A 119 0.61 2.08 2.92
N PHE A 120 1.34 1.58 3.91
CA PHE A 120 0.82 1.26 5.24
C PHE A 120 1.19 2.38 6.19
N VAL A 121 0.19 3.01 6.79
CA VAL A 121 0.38 4.07 7.79
C VAL A 121 0.14 3.49 9.17
N HIS A 122 1.20 3.38 9.97
CA HIS A 122 1.16 2.77 11.31
C HIS A 122 0.79 3.75 12.43
N THR A 123 0.91 5.06 12.17
CA THR A 123 0.55 6.10 13.14
C THR A 123 -0.71 6.82 12.69
N GLU A 124 -1.51 7.33 13.63
CA GLU A 124 -2.73 8.10 13.36
C GLU A 124 -2.51 9.39 12.52
N GLU A 125 -1.26 9.72 12.18
CA GLU A 125 -0.90 10.85 11.33
C GLU A 125 -1.10 10.55 9.84
N ILE A 126 -2.36 10.31 9.49
CA ILE A 126 -2.86 10.20 8.12
C ILE A 126 -2.36 11.33 7.22
N PRO A 127 -2.50 12.64 7.57
CA PRO A 127 -2.12 13.71 6.67
C PRO A 127 -0.61 13.78 6.41
N ALA A 128 0.23 13.27 7.32
CA ALA A 128 1.69 13.29 7.18
C ALA A 128 2.17 12.32 6.07
N ALA A 129 1.45 11.22 5.85
CA ALA A 129 1.74 10.29 4.75
C ALA A 129 1.21 10.82 3.40
N LEU A 130 0.07 11.52 3.41
CA LEU A 130 -0.62 11.93 2.20
C LEU A 130 -0.07 13.23 1.59
N LYS A 131 0.40 14.18 2.41
CA LYS A 131 0.99 15.45 1.94
C LYS A 131 2.24 15.25 1.04
N PRO A 132 3.25 14.46 1.43
CA PRO A 132 4.41 14.19 0.57
C PRO A 132 4.03 13.49 -0.71
N TYR A 133 3.05 12.57 -0.65
CA TYR A 133 2.60 11.83 -1.82
C TYR A 133 1.87 12.75 -2.83
N ARG A 134 1.03 13.69 -2.37
CA ARG A 134 0.41 14.67 -3.25
C ARG A 134 1.42 15.67 -3.82
N ALA A 135 2.39 16.12 -3.01
CA ALA A 135 3.49 16.95 -3.51
C ALA A 135 4.22 16.24 -4.65
N PHE A 136 4.49 14.94 -4.47
CA PHE A 136 5.08 14.09 -5.48
C PHE A 136 4.19 13.94 -6.74
N GLN A 137 2.86 13.82 -6.59
CA GLN A 137 1.93 13.84 -7.74
C GLN A 137 1.96 15.18 -8.48
N LYS A 138 1.92 16.30 -7.75
CA LYS A 138 1.88 17.66 -8.31
C LYS A 138 3.17 18.07 -9.00
N GLU A 139 4.33 17.73 -8.42
CA GLU A 139 5.64 17.99 -9.02
C GLU A 139 5.82 17.23 -10.32
N ARG A 140 5.23 16.03 -10.40
CA ARG A 140 5.53 15.13 -11.48
C ARG A 140 4.61 15.28 -12.68
N LYS A 141 3.37 15.79 -12.56
CA LYS A 141 2.41 16.08 -13.66
C LYS A 141 2.59 15.16 -14.89
N LEU A 142 2.84 13.89 -14.62
CA LEU A 142 3.04 12.85 -15.61
C LEU A 142 1.83 11.98 -15.36
N GLU A 143 0.99 11.95 -16.39
CA GLU A 143 -0.40 11.48 -16.47
C GLU A 143 -0.58 9.99 -16.11
N ASP A 144 0.41 9.35 -15.48
CA ASP A 144 0.52 7.91 -15.27
C ASP A 144 0.49 7.46 -13.80
N ASN A 145 0.51 8.38 -12.82
CA ASN A 145 0.38 8.04 -11.40
C ASN A 145 -1.07 8.14 -10.95
N ASP A 146 -1.89 7.22 -11.44
CA ASP A 146 -3.26 7.05 -10.99
C ASP A 146 -3.28 6.57 -9.54
N PHE A 147 -3.76 7.44 -8.65
CA PHE A 147 -4.10 7.01 -7.30
C PHE A 147 -5.27 6.02 -7.38
N SER A 148 -5.04 4.77 -6.96
CA SER A 148 -6.05 3.71 -7.05
C SER A 148 -7.13 3.88 -5.98
N GLY A 149 -6.80 4.55 -4.87
CA GLY A 149 -7.70 4.86 -3.76
C GLY A 149 -7.05 4.66 -2.40
N ALA A 150 -7.68 5.19 -1.35
CA ALA A 150 -7.30 4.96 0.04
C ALA A 150 -8.40 4.17 0.75
N VAL A 151 -8.04 3.37 1.74
CA VAL A 151 -8.99 2.79 2.69
C VAL A 151 -8.62 3.30 4.07
N PHE A 152 -9.60 3.90 4.73
CA PHE A 152 -9.49 4.37 6.10
C PHE A 152 -10.66 3.81 6.90
N GLU A 153 -10.38 3.16 8.02
CA GLU A 153 -11.37 2.57 8.93
C GLU A 153 -12.41 1.67 8.21
N GLY A 154 -11.99 0.91 7.20
CA GLY A 154 -12.85 0.01 6.42
C GLY A 154 -13.71 0.71 5.35
N SER A 155 -13.70 2.05 5.30
CA SER A 155 -14.35 2.81 4.23
C SER A 155 -13.39 3.04 3.07
N PHE A 156 -13.88 2.80 1.85
CA PHE A 156 -13.12 3.03 0.63
C PHE A 156 -13.28 4.47 0.15
N TYR A 157 -12.16 5.15 -0.09
CA TYR A 157 -12.09 6.52 -0.58
C TYR A 157 -11.49 6.54 -1.99
N ALA A 158 -12.28 7.04 -2.93
CA ALA A 158 -11.88 7.28 -4.31
C ALA A 158 -10.86 8.46 -4.41
N PRO A 159 -10.14 8.59 -5.54
CA PRO A 159 -9.18 9.68 -5.77
C PRO A 159 -9.76 11.10 -5.60
N GLU A 160 -11.08 11.30 -5.80
CA GLU A 160 -11.71 12.59 -5.56
C GLU A 160 -11.90 12.90 -4.07
N GLU A 161 -12.22 11.88 -3.28
CA GLU A 161 -12.43 11.97 -1.84
C GLU A 161 -11.12 12.00 -1.05
N PHE A 162 -10.03 11.63 -1.71
CA PHE A 162 -8.68 11.74 -1.19
C PHE A 162 -8.33 13.16 -0.70
N LYS A 163 -8.87 14.20 -1.35
CA LYS A 163 -8.72 15.61 -0.91
C LYS A 163 -9.27 15.84 0.51
N LYS A 164 -10.30 15.10 0.92
CA LYS A 164 -10.89 15.20 2.27
C LYS A 164 -9.94 14.61 3.32
N LEU A 165 -9.28 13.50 2.99
CA LEU A 165 -8.27 12.88 3.86
C LEU A 165 -7.03 13.76 4.03
N GLU A 166 -6.70 14.57 3.02
CA GLU A 166 -5.59 15.53 3.11
C GLU A 166 -5.92 16.75 3.99
N SER A 167 -7.17 17.20 3.98
CA SER A 167 -7.61 18.34 4.81
C SER A 167 -7.71 18.00 6.30
N LEU A 168 -7.47 16.74 6.67
CA LEU A 168 -7.43 16.35 8.08
C LEU A 168 -6.30 17.11 8.78
N PRO A 169 -6.63 17.88 9.83
CA PRO A 169 -5.64 18.61 10.60
C PRO A 169 -4.73 17.66 11.40
N SER A 170 -3.58 18.16 11.87
CA SER A 170 -2.69 17.40 12.75
C SER A 170 -3.38 17.02 14.07
N ARG A 171 -2.88 16.03 14.83
CA ARG A 171 -3.50 15.60 16.10
C ARG A 171 -3.73 16.78 17.06
N ALA A 172 -2.72 17.63 17.22
CA ALA A 172 -2.80 18.82 18.07
C ALA A 172 -3.89 19.80 17.58
N GLU A 173 -4.02 19.97 16.27
CA GLU A 173 -5.07 20.81 15.68
C GLU A 173 -6.45 20.16 15.77
N VAL A 174 -6.57 18.84 15.64
CA VAL A 174 -7.84 18.11 15.84
C VAL A 174 -8.29 18.28 17.28
N TYR A 175 -7.42 18.02 18.26
CA TYR A 175 -7.73 18.25 19.67
C TYR A 175 -8.05 19.73 19.93
N GLY A 176 -7.31 20.66 19.33
CA GLY A 176 -7.57 22.09 19.43
C GLY A 176 -8.95 22.48 18.87
N LYS A 177 -9.38 21.89 17.75
CA LYS A 177 -10.72 22.12 17.17
C LYS A 177 -11.82 21.51 18.04
N VAL A 178 -11.62 20.33 18.59
CA VAL A 178 -12.58 19.69 19.49
C VAL A 178 -12.72 20.50 20.78
N LEU A 179 -11.60 20.89 21.40
CA LEU A 179 -11.59 21.73 22.59
C LEU A 179 -12.19 23.12 22.29
N GLY A 180 -11.86 23.72 21.14
CA GLY A 180 -12.43 24.99 20.71
C GLY A 180 -13.94 24.90 20.47
N ALA A 181 -14.42 23.80 19.88
CA ALA A 181 -15.86 23.55 19.70
C ALA A 181 -16.58 23.35 21.04
N LEU A 182 -15.94 22.74 22.03
CA LEU A 182 -16.47 22.60 23.39
C LEU A 182 -16.46 23.92 24.17
N GLN A 183 -15.44 24.75 23.99
CA GLN A 183 -15.32 26.05 24.66
C GLN A 183 -16.17 27.15 24.02
N SER A 184 -16.45 27.06 22.71
CA SER A 184 -17.26 28.03 21.97
C SER A 184 -18.63 28.32 22.60
N PRO A 185 -19.46 27.33 22.98
CA PRO A 185 -20.74 27.61 23.63
C PRO A 185 -20.58 28.24 25.02
N ALA A 186 -19.55 27.85 25.79
CA ALA A 186 -19.29 28.44 27.10
C ALA A 186 -18.92 29.94 26.99
N GLY A 187 -18.08 30.29 25.99
CA GLY A 187 -17.75 31.68 25.70
C GLY A 187 -18.95 32.48 25.18
N ALA A 188 -19.80 31.88 24.35
CA ALA A 188 -21.02 32.51 23.85
C ALA A 188 -22.01 32.84 24.97
N ILE A 189 -22.18 31.96 25.95
CA ILE A 189 -23.06 32.19 27.11
C ILE A 189 -22.53 33.32 27.99
N LEU A 190 -21.22 33.34 28.27
CA LEU A 190 -20.59 34.42 29.03
C LEU A 190 -20.74 35.76 28.30
N GLY A 191 -20.52 35.77 26.98
CA GLY A 191 -20.72 36.94 26.14
C GLY A 191 -22.15 37.44 26.15
N ALA A 192 -23.14 36.53 26.05
CA ALA A 192 -24.55 36.89 26.09
C ALA A 192 -24.98 37.49 27.45
N LEU A 193 -24.40 37.00 28.55
CA LEU A 193 -24.69 37.53 29.88
C LEU A 193 -24.02 38.90 30.13
N GLN A 194 -22.81 39.10 29.61
CA GLN A 194 -22.05 40.34 29.79
C GLN A 194 -22.44 41.45 28.80
N ALA A 195 -23.01 41.10 27.64
CA ALA A 195 -23.45 42.05 26.61
C ALA A 195 -24.35 43.18 27.15
N PRO A 196 -25.49 42.91 27.83
CA PRO A 196 -26.35 43.98 28.30
C PRO A 196 -25.67 44.89 29.33
N ALA A 197 -24.82 44.34 30.20
CA ALA A 197 -24.07 45.15 31.16
C ALA A 197 -23.05 46.07 30.47
N ARG A 198 -22.39 45.57 29.43
CA ARG A 198 -21.39 46.31 28.65
C ARG A 198 -22.03 47.41 27.81
N ASP A 199 -23.19 47.13 27.20
CA ASP A 199 -23.93 48.09 26.39
C ASP A 199 -24.40 49.29 27.22
N LEU A 200 -24.87 49.05 28.46
CA LEU A 200 -25.24 50.12 29.38
C LEU A 200 -24.06 51.02 29.74
N VAL A 201 -22.90 50.43 30.04
CA VAL A 201 -21.68 51.19 30.34
C VAL A 201 -21.21 52.00 29.12
N LEU A 202 -21.33 51.44 27.91
CA LEU A 202 -20.99 52.13 26.67
C LEU A 202 -21.89 53.34 26.42
N VAL A 203 -23.20 53.21 26.63
CA VAL A 203 -24.17 54.32 26.51
C VAL A 203 -23.88 55.41 27.53
N LEU A 204 -23.63 55.05 28.78
CA LEU A 204 -23.27 56.01 29.84
C LEU A 204 -21.99 56.78 29.51
N ASN A 205 -20.94 56.07 29.08
CA ASN A 205 -19.69 56.72 28.68
C ASN A 205 -19.87 57.63 27.46
N ALA A 206 -20.69 57.22 26.48
CA ALA A 206 -21.01 58.07 25.33
C ALA A 206 -21.76 59.34 25.73
N TYR A 207 -22.63 59.27 26.74
CA TYR A 207 -23.33 60.43 27.27
C TYR A 207 -22.39 61.39 28.02
N VAL A 208 -21.54 60.85 28.91
CA VAL A 208 -20.52 61.65 29.61
C VAL A 208 -19.63 62.39 28.62
N LYS A 209 -19.17 61.70 27.57
CA LYS A 209 -18.31 62.31 26.55
C LYS A 209 -18.99 63.42 25.76
N LYS A 210 -20.29 63.30 25.48
CA LYS A 210 -21.06 64.38 24.84
C LYS A 210 -21.17 65.61 25.75
N LEU A 211 -21.38 65.41 27.05
CA LEU A 211 -21.40 66.53 28.00
C LEU A 211 -20.04 67.22 28.09
N GLU A 212 -18.94 66.45 28.09
CA GLU A 212 -17.59 67.02 28.08
C GLU A 212 -17.30 67.78 26.77
N GLU A 213 -17.77 67.30 25.62
CA GLU A 213 -17.66 67.98 24.33
C GLU A 213 -18.52 69.26 24.27
N GLU A 214 -19.72 69.24 24.86
CA GLU A 214 -20.58 70.43 25.00
C GLU A 214 -19.97 71.46 25.97
N GLU A 215 -19.38 71.02 27.09
CA GLU A 215 -18.65 71.88 28.03
C GLU A 215 -17.35 72.44 27.44
N ALA A 216 -16.66 71.68 26.59
CA ALA A 216 -15.49 72.15 25.85
C ALA A 216 -15.85 73.10 24.69
N ALA A 217 -17.06 72.99 24.12
CA ALA A 217 -17.58 73.92 23.12
C ALA A 217 -18.18 75.20 23.73
N ALA A 218 -18.54 75.16 25.02
CA ALA A 218 -19.06 76.30 25.77
C ALA A 218 -17.97 77.16 26.47
N ARG A 219 -16.71 76.73 26.42
CA ARG A 219 -15.52 77.49 26.87
C ARG A 219 -14.76 78.08 25.69
#